data_AF-A0A1H0X5K4-F1
#
_entry.id   AF-A0A1H0X5K4-F1
#
_cell.length_a   1.000
_cell.length_b   1.000
_cell.length_c   1.000
_cell.angle_alpha   90.00
_cell.angle_beta   90.00
_cell.angle_gamma   90.00
#
_symmetry.space_group_name_H-M   'P 1'
#
loop_
_entity.id
_entity.type
_entity.pdbx_description
1 polymer ?
#
loop_
_entity_poly.entity_id
_entity_poly.type
_entity_poly.pdbx_seq_one_letter_code
_entity_poly.pdbx_strand_id
1 'polypeptide(L)' 'MAKNEQDDESENVREANTYAKFSGVAFQMIAVIGVFAFAGYKIDEAMAHRVKWVTAVLSLIGVFIALYIVIRSVKS' A
#
# COMPACT_ATOMS: atom_id res chain seq x y z
N MET A 1 -28.06 -30.57 21.36
CA MET A 1 -26.78 -29.88 21.63
C MET A 1 -26.22 -29.50 20.26
N ALA A 2 -26.66 -28.36 19.70
CA ALA A 2 -26.43 -28.02 18.28
C ALA A 2 -26.27 -26.50 18.12
N LYS A 3 -25.42 -25.89 18.95
CA LYS A 3 -25.16 -24.44 18.90
C LYS A 3 -23.69 -24.14 19.18
N ASN A 4 -22.79 -24.85 18.49
CA ASN A 4 -21.35 -24.63 18.63
C ASN A 4 -20.62 -24.48 17.28
N GLU A 5 -21.24 -24.84 16.14
CA GLU A 5 -20.56 -24.82 14.81
C GLU A 5 -20.78 -23.54 13.98
N GLN A 6 -21.62 -22.58 14.40
CA GLN A 6 -21.90 -21.36 13.60
C GLN A 6 -21.00 -20.17 13.94
N ASP A 7 -20.37 -20.12 15.11
CA ASP A 7 -19.46 -19.03 15.49
C ASP A 7 -18.06 -19.19 14.86
N ASP A 8 -17.57 -20.43 14.71
CA ASP A 8 -16.24 -20.70 14.14
C ASP A 8 -16.15 -20.35 12.64
N GLU A 9 -17.18 -20.65 11.84
CA GLU A 9 -17.18 -20.24 10.42
C GLU A 9 -17.27 -18.73 10.26
N SER A 10 -18.04 -18.03 11.10
CA SER A 10 -18.25 -16.59 10.94
C SER A 10 -17.05 -15.75 11.40
N GLU A 11 -16.26 -16.22 12.38
CA GLU A 11 -14.94 -15.68 12.71
C GLU A 11 -13.91 -15.96 11.60
N ASN A 12 -13.85 -17.20 11.08
CA ASN A 12 -12.88 -17.55 10.01
C ASN A 12 -13.17 -16.81 8.70
N VAL A 13 -14.45 -16.60 8.36
CA VAL A 13 -14.87 -15.79 7.19
C VAL A 13 -14.55 -14.31 7.40
N ARG A 14 -14.63 -13.79 8.63
CA ARG A 14 -14.21 -12.42 8.97
C ARG A 14 -12.70 -12.24 8.90
N GLU A 15 -11.92 -13.20 9.39
CA GLU A 15 -10.47 -13.22 9.22
C GLU A 15 -10.09 -13.32 7.74
N ALA A 16 -10.63 -14.29 7.01
CA ALA A 16 -10.38 -14.46 5.57
C ALA A 16 -10.74 -13.20 4.76
N ASN A 17 -11.85 -12.52 5.10
CA ASN A 17 -12.23 -11.25 4.49
C ASN A 17 -11.27 -10.11 4.87
N THR A 18 -10.67 -10.17 6.07
CA THR A 18 -9.63 -9.23 6.51
C THR A 18 -8.36 -9.44 5.71
N TYR A 19 -7.85 -10.68 5.57
CA TYR A 19 -6.68 -10.98 4.73
C TYR A 19 -6.91 -10.61 3.26
N ALA A 20 -8.10 -10.91 2.71
CA ALA A 20 -8.46 -10.53 1.35
C ALA A 20 -8.48 -9.00 1.17
N LYS A 21 -9.01 -8.24 2.15
CA LYS A 21 -8.94 -6.77 2.17
C LYS A 21 -7.51 -6.25 2.24
N PHE A 22 -6.67 -6.83 3.11
CA PHE A 22 -5.26 -6.46 3.22
C PHE A 22 -4.49 -6.69 1.92
N SER A 23 -4.75 -7.79 1.22
CA SER A 23 -4.16 -8.06 -0.10
C SER A 23 -4.56 -7.00 -1.14
N GLY A 24 -5.84 -6.60 -1.16
CA GLY A 24 -6.32 -5.51 -2.03
C GLY A 24 -5.68 -4.15 -1.73
N VAL A 25 -5.55 -3.81 -0.43
CA VAL A 25 -4.87 -2.59 0.02
C VAL A 25 -3.37 -2.62 -0.33
N ALA A 26 -2.70 -3.76 -0.15
CA ALA A 26 -1.29 -3.93 -0.51
C ALA A 26 -1.05 -3.74 -2.02
N PHE A 27 -1.93 -4.28 -2.86
CA PHE A 27 -1.89 -4.05 -4.31
C PHE A 27 -2.05 -2.56 -4.66
N GLN A 28 -2.99 -1.88 -3.99
CA GLN A 28 -3.20 -0.44 -4.17
C GLN A 28 -1.96 0.37 -3.73
N MET A 29 -1.30 0.01 -2.62
CA MET A 29 -0.05 0.66 -2.19
C MET A 29 1.05 0.51 -3.22
N ILE A 30 1.26 -0.72 -3.72
CA ILE A 30 2.32 -1.01 -4.70
C ILE A 30 2.07 -0.19 -5.97
N ALA A 31 0.82 -0.09 -6.42
CA ALA A 31 0.45 0.74 -7.56
C ALA A 31 0.79 2.23 -7.33
N VAL A 32 0.41 2.79 -6.17
CA VAL A 32 0.72 4.18 -5.82
C VAL A 32 2.24 4.42 -5.76
N ILE A 33 2.98 3.56 -5.05
CA ILE A 33 4.45 3.67 -4.93
C ILE A 33 5.09 3.57 -6.31
N GLY A 34 4.67 2.62 -7.15
CA GLY A 34 5.16 2.45 -8.51
C GLY A 34 4.93 3.67 -9.39
N VAL A 35 3.74 4.29 -9.32
CA VAL A 35 3.42 5.52 -10.05
C VAL A 35 4.30 6.67 -9.60
N PHE A 36 4.46 6.89 -8.29
CA PHE A 36 5.30 7.96 -7.76
C PHE A 36 6.79 7.75 -8.09
N ALA A 37 7.28 6.51 -7.99
CA ALA A 37 8.66 6.16 -8.34
C ALA A 37 8.94 6.35 -9.85
N PHE A 38 8.01 5.91 -10.70
CA PHE A 38 8.14 6.09 -12.15
C PHE A 38 8.02 7.56 -12.57
N ALA A 39 7.11 8.31 -11.96
CA ALA A 39 6.99 9.76 -12.17
C ALA A 39 8.28 10.49 -11.77
N GLY A 40 8.85 10.16 -10.60
CA GLY A 40 10.13 10.71 -10.15
C GLY A 40 11.28 10.39 -11.11
N TYR A 41 11.38 9.12 -11.52
CA TYR A 41 12.38 8.67 -12.48
C TYR A 41 12.29 9.42 -13.81
N LYS A 42 11.09 9.57 -14.37
CA LYS A 42 10.87 10.28 -15.63
C LYS A 42 11.18 11.77 -15.52
N ILE A 43 10.92 12.38 -14.36
CA ILE A 43 11.28 13.79 -14.09
C ILE A 43 12.80 13.95 -14.05
N ASP A 44 13.53 13.08 -13.33
CA ASP A 44 15.00 13.15 -13.31
C ASP A 44 15.62 12.90 -14.69
N GLU A 45 15.05 11.98 -15.47
CA GLU A 45 15.50 11.69 -16.84
C GLU A 45 15.22 12.86 -17.79
N ALA A 46 14.02 13.46 -17.72
CA ALA A 46 13.67 14.63 -18.53
C ALA A 46 14.50 15.87 -18.18
N MET A 47 14.91 16.00 -16.92
CA MET A 47 15.71 17.12 -16.44
C MET A 47 17.22 16.95 -16.68
N ALA A 48 17.66 15.81 -17.25
CA ALA A 48 19.06 15.49 -17.56
C ALA A 48 20.05 15.82 -16.42
N HIS A 49 19.58 15.73 -15.17
CA HIS A 49 20.42 16.05 -14.02
C HIS A 49 21.40 14.89 -13.81
N ARG A 50 22.70 15.19 -13.82
CA ARG A 50 23.78 14.23 -13.53
C ARG A 50 23.63 13.56 -12.15
N VAL A 51 22.86 14.18 -11.27
CA VAL A 51 22.58 13.76 -9.90
C VAL A 51 21.07 13.60 -9.73
N LYS A 52 20.60 12.38 -9.44
CA LYS A 52 19.17 12.01 -9.32
C LYS A 52 18.52 12.47 -8.01
N TRP A 53 18.70 13.74 -7.68
CA TRP A 53 18.23 14.33 -6.42
C TRP A 53 16.71 14.52 -6.38
N VAL A 54 16.05 14.76 -7.53
CA VAL A 54 14.60 14.95 -7.58
C VAL A 54 13.89 13.62 -7.36
N THR A 55 14.35 12.52 -7.98
CA THR A 55 13.82 11.19 -7.69
C THR A 55 14.06 10.82 -6.24
N ALA A 56 15.22 11.16 -5.66
CA ALA A 56 15.51 10.83 -4.27
C ALA A 56 14.52 11.51 -3.31
N VAL A 57 14.29 12.81 -3.46
CA VAL A 57 13.34 13.55 -2.61
C VAL A 57 11.89 13.14 -2.89
N LEU A 58 11.51 13.00 -4.16
CA LEU A 58 10.14 12.64 -4.55
C LEU A 58 9.80 11.20 -4.13
N SER A 59 10.74 10.27 -4.25
CA SER A 59 10.60 8.89 -3.78
C SER A 59 10.51 8.83 -2.27
N LEU A 60 11.35 9.58 -1.55
CA LEU A 60 11.30 9.65 -0.09
C LEU A 60 9.94 10.16 0.40
N ILE A 61 9.42 11.24 -0.20
CA ILE A 61 8.09 11.78 0.09
C ILE A 61 7.00 10.77 -0.28
N GLY A 62 7.10 10.13 -1.44
CA GLY A 62 6.16 9.09 -1.89
C GLY A 62 6.09 7.90 -0.92
N VAL A 63 7.22 7.46 -0.39
CA VAL A 63 7.31 6.40 0.63
C VAL A 63 6.64 6.85 1.94
N PHE A 64 6.88 8.09 2.40
CA PHE A 64 6.21 8.61 3.59
C PHE A 64 4.68 8.70 3.43
N ILE A 65 4.21 9.18 2.27
CA ILE A 65 2.77 9.26 1.97
C ILE A 65 2.16 7.86 1.90
N ALA A 66 2.82 6.91 1.23
CA ALA A 66 2.35 5.52 1.14
C ALA A 66 2.25 4.88 2.52
N LEU A 67 3.28 5.01 3.35
CA LEU A 67 3.26 4.53 4.75
C LEU A 67 2.12 5.18 5.55
N TYR A 68 1.92 6.49 5.41
CA TYR A 68 0.87 7.21 6.13
C TYR A 68 -0.53 6.70 5.76
N ILE A 69 -0.82 6.55 4.46
CA ILE A 69 -2.11 6.04 3.97
C ILE A 69 -2.39 4.65 4.56
N VAL A 70 -1.35 3.85 4.72
CA VAL A 70 -1.47 2.43 5.08
C VAL A 70 -1.63 2.26 6.57
N ILE A 71 -0.81 2.94 7.36
CA ILE A 71 -0.99 3.01 8.81
C ILE A 71 -2.40 3.51 9.14
N ARG A 72 -2.90 4.50 8.38
CA ARG A 72 -4.27 4.99 8.54
C ARG A 72 -5.32 3.95 8.10
N SER A 73 -5.09 3.24 6.99
CA SER A 73 -6.02 2.23 6.47
C SER A 73 -6.10 0.98 7.36
N VAL A 74 -5.06 0.70 8.14
CA VAL A 74 -5.04 -0.43 9.07
C VAL A 74 -5.67 -0.08 10.42
N LYS A 75 -5.59 1.20 10.82
CA LYS A 75 -6.15 1.68 12.10
C LYS A 75 -7.63 2.06 12.02
N SER A 76 -8.21 2.15 10.82
CA SER A 76 -9.62 2.54 10.58
C SER A 76 -10.45 1.37 10.10
#